data_AF-A0A3M1YHU0-F1
#
_entry.id   AF-A0A3M1YHU0-F1
#
_cell.length_a   1.000
_cell.length_b   1.000
_cell.length_c   1.000
_cell.angle_alpha   90.00
_cell.angle_beta   90.00
_cell.angle_gamma   90.00
#
_symmetry.space_group_name_H-M   'P 1'
#
loop_
_entity.id
_entity.type
_entity.pdbx_description
1 polymer ?
#
loop_
_entity_poly.entity_id
_entity_poly.type
_entity_poly.pdbx_seq_one_letter_code
_entity_poly.pdbx_strand_id
1 'polypeptide(L)'
;MSDSQQWTDRLSQLGIIASFGLLLFSQLELFILCLIWMIVVQIVLNRRQHRLAKWLLVIGVWIIATLLSLLYGITLSYLVSLAAAWVVFKSAGLVGFGAATLLSLVLFNLLRAAYHYTYLTLPLPSLHMVLVVLLVAVIVIIAIRTQQITQDTLIQDVLDSQNELVCRYLPDTTLTYVNPAYARTYNSTPQALIGTRFIE
;
A
#
# COMPACT_ATOMS: atom_id res chain seq x y z
N MET A 1 24.17 -51.07 7.77
CA MET A 1 24.75 -49.74 7.53
C MET A 1 24.12 -49.00 6.34
N SER A 2 23.21 -49.63 5.57
CA SER A 2 22.53 -49.01 4.40
C SER A 2 21.36 -48.08 4.78
N ASP A 3 20.58 -48.45 5.79
CA ASP A 3 19.26 -47.82 5.98
C ASP A 3 19.36 -46.44 6.62
N SER A 4 20.29 -46.24 7.56
CA SER A 4 20.51 -44.92 8.19
C SER A 4 20.96 -43.86 7.20
N GLN A 5 21.74 -44.26 6.18
CA GLN A 5 22.27 -43.36 5.16
C GLN A 5 21.19 -42.99 4.11
N GLN A 6 20.27 -43.93 3.85
CA GLN A 6 19.10 -43.66 3.02
C GLN A 6 18.11 -42.67 3.67
N TRP A 7 17.97 -42.71 5.00
CA TRP A 7 17.13 -41.76 5.74
C TRP A 7 17.72 -40.35 5.77
N THR A 8 19.04 -40.20 5.90
CA THR A 8 19.70 -38.88 5.89
C THR A 8 19.58 -38.19 4.53
N ASP A 9 19.67 -38.94 3.42
CA ASP A 9 19.50 -38.38 2.08
C ASP A 9 18.06 -37.96 1.78
N ARG A 10 17.07 -38.68 2.32
CA ARG A 10 15.66 -38.27 2.18
C ARG A 10 15.34 -37.01 3.00
N LEU A 11 15.91 -36.89 4.19
CA LEU A 11 15.71 -35.70 5.03
C LEU A 11 16.39 -34.46 4.44
N SER A 12 17.58 -34.60 3.81
CA SER A 12 18.24 -33.49 3.12
C SER A 12 17.45 -33.04 1.89
N GLN A 13 16.91 -33.97 1.10
CA GLN A 13 16.04 -33.67 -0.04
C GLN A 13 14.75 -32.94 0.38
N LEU A 14 14.11 -33.39 1.47
CA LEU A 14 12.93 -32.70 2.01
C LEU A 14 13.26 -31.29 2.50
N GLY A 15 14.42 -31.08 3.13
CA GLY A 15 14.89 -29.75 3.54
C GLY A 15 15.13 -28.80 2.36
N ILE A 16 15.65 -29.31 1.25
CA ILE A 16 15.84 -28.54 0.01
C ILE A 16 14.49 -28.17 -0.62
N ILE A 17 13.55 -29.12 -0.69
CA ILE A 17 12.21 -28.89 -1.25
C ILE A 17 11.44 -27.86 -0.39
N ALA A 18 11.50 -27.97 0.93
CA ALA A 18 10.85 -27.02 1.84
C ALA A 18 11.46 -25.61 1.72
N SER A 19 12.78 -25.52 1.63
CA SER A 19 13.50 -24.25 1.44
C SER A 19 13.15 -23.60 0.10
N PHE A 20 13.04 -24.39 -0.97
CA PHE A 20 12.64 -23.92 -2.30
C PHE A 20 11.17 -23.47 -2.33
N GLY A 21 10.29 -24.18 -1.63
CA GLY A 21 8.88 -23.84 -1.48
C GLY A 21 8.66 -22.52 -0.74
N LEU A 22 9.40 -22.28 0.35
CA LEU A 22 9.37 -21.00 1.08
C LEU A 22 9.88 -19.83 0.21
N LEU A 23 10.89 -20.08 -0.62
CA LEU A 23 11.44 -19.09 -1.53
C LEU A 23 10.44 -18.73 -2.62
N LEU A 24 9.80 -19.72 -3.26
CA LEU A 24 8.71 -19.50 -4.23
C LEU A 24 7.50 -18.78 -3.61
N PHE A 25 7.12 -19.14 -2.39
CA PHE A 25 6.00 -18.52 -1.69
C PHE A 25 6.26 -17.02 -1.43
N SER A 26 7.46 -16.66 -0.97
CA SER A 26 7.85 -15.26 -0.76
C SER A 26 7.86 -14.43 -2.06
N GLN A 27 8.27 -15.04 -3.19
CA GLN A 27 8.26 -14.37 -4.50
C GLN A 27 6.84 -14.12 -5.01
N LEU A 28 5.91 -15.05 -4.74
CA LEU A 28 4.51 -14.92 -5.13
C LEU A 28 3.79 -13.81 -4.35
N GLU A 29 4.03 -13.71 -3.04
CA GLU A 29 3.48 -12.63 -2.20
C GLU A 29 3.95 -11.24 -2.68
N LEU A 30 5.23 -11.12 -3.03
CA LEU A 30 5.80 -9.90 -3.61
C LEU A 30 5.18 -9.53 -4.95
N PHE A 31 4.96 -10.52 -5.81
CA PHE A 31 4.30 -10.31 -7.09
C PHE A 31 2.87 -9.79 -6.90
N ILE A 32 2.11 -10.39 -5.97
CA ILE A 32 0.73 -9.99 -5.66
C ILE A 32 0.69 -8.58 -5.06
N LEU A 33 1.57 -8.24 -4.12
CA LEU A 33 1.64 -6.91 -3.52
C LEU A 33 2.01 -5.83 -4.55
N CYS A 34 2.96 -6.12 -5.46
CA CYS A 34 3.28 -5.24 -6.57
C CYS A 34 2.08 -5.01 -7.49
N LEU A 35 1.31 -6.07 -7.80
CA LEU A 35 0.17 -6.01 -8.71
C LEU A 35 -1.00 -5.22 -8.09
N ILE A 36 -1.32 -5.47 -6.82
CA ILE A 36 -2.33 -4.71 -6.05
C ILE A 36 -1.93 -3.22 -5.99
N TRP A 37 -0.67 -2.94 -5.68
CA TRP A 37 -0.18 -1.56 -5.61
C TRP A 37 -0.23 -0.87 -6.98
N MET A 38 0.13 -1.56 -8.06
CA MET A 38 -0.01 -1.03 -9.43
C MET A 38 -1.45 -0.66 -9.77
N ILE A 39 -2.42 -1.48 -9.36
CA ILE A 39 -3.85 -1.23 -9.58
C ILE A 39 -4.31 -0.01 -8.77
N VAL A 40 -3.94 0.08 -7.48
CA VAL A 40 -4.28 1.23 -6.62
C VAL A 40 -3.70 2.52 -7.18
N VAL A 41 -2.45 2.48 -7.65
CA VAL A 41 -1.77 3.61 -8.27
C VAL A 41 -2.45 4.04 -9.57
N GLN A 42 -2.86 3.10 -10.44
CA GLN A 42 -3.63 3.41 -11.65
C GLN A 42 -4.98 4.08 -11.33
N ILE A 43 -5.68 3.61 -10.29
CA ILE A 43 -6.95 4.19 -9.84
C ILE A 43 -6.75 5.62 -9.32
N VAL A 44 -5.70 5.87 -8.53
CA VAL A 44 -5.39 7.19 -7.95
C VAL A 44 -4.91 8.18 -9.01
N LEU A 45 -4.11 7.73 -9.98
CA LEU A 45 -3.55 8.58 -11.03
C LEU A 45 -4.54 8.99 -12.12
N ASN A 46 -5.72 8.37 -12.18
CA ASN A 46 -6.76 8.74 -13.13
C ASN A 46 -7.40 10.12 -12.81
N ARG A 47 -6.94 10.83 -11.76
CA ARG A 47 -7.33 12.22 -11.46
C ARG A 47 -6.19 13.22 -11.75
N ARG A 48 -6.11 13.65 -13.01
CA ARG A 48 -5.82 15.02 -13.50
C ARG A 48 -4.64 15.84 -12.92
N GLN A 49 -3.52 15.26 -12.48
CA GLN A 49 -2.25 16.00 -12.31
C GLN A 49 -1.02 15.22 -12.82
N HIS A 50 -0.57 15.53 -14.04
CA HIS A 50 0.19 14.57 -14.87
C HIS A 50 1.72 14.64 -14.84
N ARG A 51 2.39 15.61 -14.20
CA ARG A 51 3.88 15.68 -14.25
C ARG A 51 4.56 15.38 -12.91
N LEU A 52 4.17 16.06 -11.84
CA LEU A 52 4.76 15.81 -10.51
C LEU A 52 4.39 14.43 -9.96
N ALA A 53 3.14 13.98 -10.18
CA ALA A 53 2.71 12.64 -9.75
C ALA A 53 3.49 11.52 -10.46
N LYS A 54 3.91 11.72 -11.71
CA LYS A 54 4.74 10.74 -12.44
C LYS A 54 6.16 10.66 -11.87
N TRP A 55 6.77 11.80 -11.52
CA TRP A 55 8.10 11.82 -10.89
C TRP A 55 8.10 11.24 -9.49
N LEU A 56 7.10 11.59 -8.67
CA LEU A 56 6.94 11.01 -7.33
C LEU A 56 6.69 9.50 -7.38
N LEU A 57 6.01 9.00 -8.42
CA LEU A 57 5.84 7.58 -8.65
C LEU A 57 7.15 6.88 -8.99
N VAL A 58 7.96 7.43 -9.91
CA VAL A 58 9.26 6.84 -10.25
C VAL A 58 10.17 6.77 -9.03
N ILE A 59 10.17 7.82 -8.20
CA ILE A 59 10.92 7.87 -6.94
C ILE A 59 10.37 6.84 -5.94
N GLY A 60 9.04 6.75 -5.78
CA GLY A 60 8.40 5.78 -4.89
C GLY A 60 8.68 4.33 -5.28
N VAL A 61 8.60 4.00 -6.57
CA VAL A 61 8.96 2.67 -7.12
C VAL A 61 10.42 2.35 -6.84
N TRP A 62 11.32 3.31 -7.05
CA TRP A 62 12.75 3.11 -6.80
C TRP A 62 13.05 2.88 -5.30
N ILE A 63 12.40 3.64 -4.41
CA ILE A 63 12.54 3.47 -2.96
C ILE A 63 11.98 2.11 -2.52
N ILE A 64 10.80 1.73 -3.00
CA ILE A 64 10.17 0.44 -2.65
C ILE A 64 11.01 -0.72 -3.18
N ALA A 65 11.47 -0.67 -4.43
CA ALA A 65 12.34 -1.71 -4.98
C ALA A 65 13.66 -1.83 -4.20
N THR A 66 14.22 -0.70 -3.75
CA THR A 66 15.43 -0.67 -2.92
C THR A 66 15.17 -1.26 -1.53
N LEU A 67 14.06 -0.90 -0.89
CA LEU A 67 13.66 -1.43 0.42
C LEU A 67 13.32 -2.92 0.35
N LEU A 68 12.65 -3.37 -0.71
CA LEU A 68 12.37 -4.78 -0.95
C LEU A 68 13.64 -5.57 -1.25
N SER A 69 14.57 -5.01 -2.02
CA SER A 69 15.89 -5.62 -2.25
C SER A 69 16.70 -5.73 -0.95
N LEU A 70 16.57 -4.74 -0.06
CA LEU A 70 17.11 -4.76 1.30
C LEU A 70 16.45 -5.79 2.20
N LEU A 71 15.11 -5.91 2.18
CA LEU A 71 14.35 -6.86 3.00
C LEU A 71 14.54 -8.32 2.56
N TYR A 72 14.53 -8.57 1.25
CA TYR A 72 14.50 -9.92 0.68
C TYR A 72 15.86 -10.38 0.14
N GLY A 73 16.89 -9.54 0.23
CA GLY A 73 18.27 -9.93 -0.04
C GLY A 73 18.51 -10.42 -1.47
N ILE A 74 17.80 -9.89 -2.47
CA ILE A 74 17.93 -10.33 -3.87
C ILE A 74 19.31 -9.92 -4.40
N THR A 75 20.23 -10.87 -4.44
CA THR A 75 21.63 -10.71 -4.89
C THR A 75 21.76 -10.38 -6.38
N LEU A 76 20.76 -10.71 -7.20
CA LEU A 76 20.82 -10.58 -8.66
C LEU A 76 20.71 -9.12 -9.16
N SER A 77 19.91 -8.27 -8.51
CA SER A 77 19.78 -6.84 -8.89
C SER A 77 21.08 -6.07 -8.65
N TYR A 78 21.87 -6.49 -7.66
CA TYR A 78 23.15 -5.87 -7.34
C TYR A 78 24.28 -6.33 -8.27
N LEU A 79 24.27 -7.57 -8.76
CA LEU A 79 25.21 -8.03 -9.79
C LEU A 79 25.02 -7.25 -11.10
N VAL A 80 23.78 -6.96 -11.48
CA VAL A 80 23.47 -6.11 -12.66
C VAL A 80 23.92 -4.67 -12.44
N SER A 81 23.68 -4.11 -11.24
CA SER A 81 24.14 -2.77 -10.88
C SER A 81 25.67 -2.66 -10.80
N LEU A 82 26.35 -3.72 -10.34
CA LEU A 82 27.81 -3.87 -10.30
C LEU A 82 28.41 -3.96 -11.70
N ALA A 83 27.82 -4.77 -12.58
CA ALA A 83 28.25 -4.88 -13.97
C ALA A 83 28.10 -3.53 -14.70
N ALA A 84 26.98 -2.83 -14.48
CA ALA A 84 26.75 -1.50 -15.04
C ALA A 84 27.76 -0.46 -14.50
N ALA A 85 27.97 -0.43 -13.18
CA ALA A 85 28.94 0.48 -12.56
C ALA A 85 30.37 0.20 -13.05
N TRP A 86 30.78 -1.06 -13.14
CA TRP A 86 32.10 -1.46 -13.64
C TRP A 86 32.34 -1.02 -15.09
N VAL A 87 31.34 -1.16 -15.96
CA VAL A 87 31.40 -0.69 -17.36
C VAL A 87 31.59 0.83 -17.41
N VAL A 88 30.85 1.58 -16.60
CA VAL A 88 30.95 3.04 -16.52
C VAL A 88 32.33 3.48 -15.99
N PHE A 89 32.82 2.87 -14.90
CA PHE A 89 34.14 3.20 -14.34
C PHE A 89 35.30 2.88 -15.29
N LYS A 90 35.22 1.73 -15.99
CA LYS A 90 36.22 1.36 -17.00
C LYS A 90 36.22 2.34 -18.17
N SER A 91 35.05 2.82 -18.59
CA SER A 91 34.93 3.81 -19.68
C SER A 91 35.44 5.21 -19.30
N ALA A 92 35.49 5.55 -18.01
CA ALA A 92 35.85 6.88 -17.52
C ALA A 92 37.32 7.03 -17.06
N GLY A 93 38.15 5.98 -17.15
CA GLY A 93 39.59 6.05 -16.83
C GLY A 93 39.93 6.22 -15.34
N LEU A 94 38.95 6.09 -14.44
CA LEU A 94 39.07 6.33 -13.01
C LEU A 94 39.56 5.09 -12.25
N VAL A 95 40.79 4.65 -12.54
CA VAL A 95 41.37 3.39 -12.00
C VAL A 95 41.62 3.46 -10.46
N GLY A 96 41.73 4.66 -9.88
CA GLY A 96 41.97 4.85 -8.43
C GLY A 96 40.72 4.77 -7.53
N PHE A 97 39.51 4.97 -8.06
CA PHE A 97 38.27 4.97 -7.28
C PHE A 97 37.71 3.55 -7.00
N GLY A 98 38.28 2.52 -7.64
CA GLY A 98 37.84 1.13 -7.52
C GLY A 98 38.05 0.52 -6.12
N ALA A 99 39.13 0.87 -5.43
CA ALA A 99 39.44 0.27 -4.13
C ALA A 99 38.50 0.74 -3.02
N ALA A 100 38.18 2.04 -2.98
CA ALA A 100 37.26 2.61 -2.01
C ALA A 100 35.81 2.14 -2.20
N THR A 101 35.39 1.98 -3.47
CA THR A 101 34.07 1.44 -3.80
C THR A 101 33.97 -0.04 -3.44
N LEU A 102 35.00 -0.85 -3.74
CA LEU A 102 35.07 -2.25 -3.31
C LEU A 102 35.09 -2.40 -1.78
N LEU A 103 35.86 -1.58 -1.07
CA LEU A 103 35.91 -1.60 0.40
C LEU A 103 34.56 -1.24 1.02
N SER A 104 33.92 -0.19 0.51
CA SER A 104 32.56 0.20 0.93
C SER A 104 31.56 -0.93 0.67
N LEU A 105 31.73 -1.68 -0.43
CA LEU A 105 30.90 -2.82 -0.78
C LEU A 105 31.07 -4.00 0.16
N VAL A 106 32.31 -4.31 0.53
CA VAL A 106 32.63 -5.39 1.49
C VAL A 106 32.06 -5.04 2.85
N LEU A 107 32.28 -3.80 3.32
CA LEU A 107 31.76 -3.32 4.59
C LEU A 107 30.23 -3.37 4.62
N PHE A 108 29.57 -2.91 3.56
CA PHE A 108 28.11 -2.95 3.44
C PHE A 108 27.57 -4.39 3.46
N ASN A 109 28.23 -5.33 2.78
CA ASN A 109 27.83 -6.74 2.79
C ASN A 109 28.03 -7.41 4.15
N LEU A 110 29.09 -7.07 4.89
CA LEU A 110 29.32 -7.57 6.25
C LEU A 110 28.26 -7.04 7.22
N LEU A 111 27.94 -5.74 7.15
CA LEU A 111 26.86 -5.15 7.95
C LEU A 111 25.50 -5.78 7.61
N ARG A 112 25.24 -6.08 6.33
CA ARG A 112 24.04 -6.78 5.88
C ARG A 112 23.96 -8.21 6.39
N ALA A 113 25.07 -8.97 6.34
CA ALA A 113 25.13 -10.33 6.86
C ALA A 113 24.91 -10.35 8.39
N ALA A 114 25.51 -9.40 9.11
CA ALA A 114 25.26 -9.21 10.54
C ALA A 114 23.79 -8.88 10.83
N TYR A 115 23.17 -7.99 10.05
CA TYR A 115 21.75 -7.66 10.15
C TYR A 115 20.86 -8.88 9.90
N HIS A 116 21.09 -9.63 8.82
CA HIS A 116 20.29 -10.80 8.48
C HIS A 116 20.44 -11.92 9.53
N TYR A 117 21.65 -12.15 10.03
CA TYR A 117 21.91 -13.08 11.12
C TYR A 117 21.17 -12.68 12.41
N THR A 118 21.13 -11.38 12.71
CA THR A 118 20.40 -10.84 13.88
C THR A 118 18.89 -11.02 13.73
N TYR A 119 18.34 -10.83 12.52
CA TYR A 119 16.91 -11.03 12.23
C TYR A 119 16.47 -12.51 12.25
N LEU A 120 17.37 -13.42 11.89
CA LEU A 120 17.09 -14.86 11.88
C LEU A 120 17.16 -15.48 13.29
N THR A 121 17.96 -14.90 14.19
CA THR A 121 18.24 -15.46 15.53
C THR A 121 17.42 -14.83 16.65
N LEU A 122 17.00 -13.56 16.54
CA LEU A 122 16.09 -12.94 17.49
C LEU A 122 14.63 -13.09 17.06
N PRO A 123 13.67 -13.25 18.00
CA PRO A 123 12.24 -13.35 17.70
C PRO A 123 11.60 -12.02 17.23
N LEU A 124 12.40 -11.05 16.81
CA LEU A 124 11.96 -9.76 16.28
C LEU A 124 11.15 -9.82 14.96
N PRO A 125 11.22 -10.83 14.07
CA PRO A 125 10.43 -10.80 12.84
C PRO A 125 8.92 -10.91 13.09
N SER A 126 8.48 -11.53 14.19
CA SER A 126 7.06 -11.57 14.54
C SER A 126 6.53 -10.20 14.96
N LEU A 127 7.32 -9.41 15.69
CA LEU A 127 6.93 -8.09 16.16
C LEU A 127 6.83 -7.08 15.00
N HIS A 128 7.74 -7.14 14.04
CA HIS A 128 7.67 -6.30 12.83
C HIS A 128 6.43 -6.64 11.99
N MET A 129 6.11 -7.93 11.82
CA MET A 129 4.91 -8.34 11.09
C MET A 129 3.63 -7.88 11.80
N VAL A 130 3.56 -7.98 13.13
CA VAL A 130 2.43 -7.47 13.93
C VAL A 130 2.30 -5.95 13.76
N LEU A 131 3.40 -5.21 13.82
CA LEU A 131 3.39 -3.74 13.65
C LEU A 131 2.89 -3.35 12.25
N VAL A 132 3.33 -4.05 11.21
CA VAL A 132 2.89 -3.81 9.82
C VAL A 132 1.40 -4.10 9.66
N VAL A 133 0.91 -5.22 10.20
CA VAL A 133 -0.52 -5.57 10.14
C VAL A 133 -1.37 -4.53 10.86
N LEU A 134 -0.94 -4.07 12.05
CA LEU A 134 -1.64 -3.02 12.79
C LEU A 134 -1.65 -1.69 12.02
N LEU A 135 -0.53 -1.30 11.43
CA LEU A 135 -0.43 -0.08 10.64
C LEU A 135 -1.37 -0.13 9.42
N VAL A 136 -1.39 -1.26 8.69
CA VAL A 136 -2.32 -1.46 7.56
C VAL A 136 -3.77 -1.38 8.02
N ALA A 137 -4.12 -2.03 9.14
CA ALA A 137 -5.47 -1.99 9.68
C ALA A 137 -5.90 -0.55 10.04
N VAL A 138 -5.02 0.22 10.67
CA VAL A 138 -5.27 1.64 11.01
C VAL A 138 -5.48 2.48 9.75
N ILE A 139 -4.64 2.31 8.72
CA ILE A 139 -4.79 3.02 7.44
C ILE A 139 -6.13 2.70 6.79
N VAL A 140 -6.53 1.42 6.77
CA VAL A 140 -7.82 0.98 6.22
C VAL A 140 -8.99 1.59 7.00
N ILE A 141 -8.93 1.59 8.33
CA ILE A 141 -9.97 2.21 9.17
C ILE A 141 -10.10 3.71 8.87
N ILE A 142 -8.97 4.43 8.78
CA ILE A 142 -8.96 5.85 8.46
C ILE A 142 -9.56 6.09 7.06
N ALA A 143 -9.19 5.28 6.06
CA ALA A 143 -9.70 5.40 4.70
C ALA A 143 -11.21 5.16 4.60
N ILE A 144 -11.74 4.17 5.32
CA ILE A 144 -13.19 3.91 5.36
C ILE A 144 -13.92 5.08 6.02
N ARG A 145 -13.38 5.61 7.13
CA ARG A 145 -13.99 6.74 7.86
C ARG A 145 -14.05 8.00 7.00
N THR A 146 -12.99 8.32 6.27
CA THR A 146 -12.97 9.52 5.41
C THR A 146 -13.92 9.38 4.22
N GLN A 147 -14.09 8.17 3.67
CA GLN A 147 -15.04 7.92 2.60
C GLN A 147 -16.50 8.10 3.06
N GLN A 148 -16.85 7.65 4.27
CA GLN A 148 -18.19 7.83 4.84
C GLN A 148 -18.53 9.30 5.05
N ILE A 149 -17.61 10.08 5.65
CA ILE A 149 -17.81 11.51 5.87
C ILE A 149 -18.05 12.25 4.54
N THR A 150 -17.30 11.89 3.50
CA THR A 150 -17.46 12.51 2.18
C THR A 150 -18.81 12.18 1.54
N GLN A 151 -19.34 10.97 1.74
CA GLN A 151 -20.66 10.59 1.22
C GLN A 151 -21.77 11.38 1.91
N ASP A 152 -21.75 11.47 3.24
CA ASP A 152 -22.78 12.15 4.02
C ASP A 152 -22.84 13.66 3.70
N THR A 153 -21.68 14.31 3.58
CA THR A 153 -21.61 15.74 3.24
C THR A 153 -22.09 16.01 1.82
N LEU A 154 -21.70 15.15 0.85
CA LEU A 154 -22.13 15.33 -0.55
C LEU A 154 -23.64 15.13 -0.72
N ILE A 155 -24.24 14.19 0.02
CA ILE A 155 -25.69 13.98 -0.01
C ILE A 155 -26.42 15.22 0.56
N GLN A 156 -25.94 15.78 1.67
CA GLN A 156 -26.51 17.01 2.24
C GLN A 156 -26.36 18.21 1.30
N ASP A 157 -25.16 18.44 0.75
CA ASP A 157 -24.89 19.54 -0.16
C ASP A 157 -25.75 19.47 -1.44
N VAL A 158 -25.97 18.27 -1.98
CA VAL A 158 -26.85 18.08 -3.15
C VAL A 158 -28.30 18.39 -2.80
N LEU A 159 -28.79 17.96 -1.63
CA LEU A 159 -30.16 18.25 -1.19
C LEU A 159 -30.37 19.75 -0.89
N ASP A 160 -29.36 20.41 -0.34
CA ASP A 160 -29.42 21.83 0.04
C ASP A 160 -29.28 22.78 -1.17
N SER A 161 -28.58 22.34 -2.22
CA SER A 161 -28.35 23.12 -3.44
C SER A 161 -29.45 23.00 -4.50
N GLN A 162 -30.37 22.05 -4.36
CA GLN A 162 -31.50 21.92 -5.27
C GLN A 162 -32.53 23.04 -5.07
N ASN A 163 -32.95 23.67 -6.17
CA ASN A 163 -34.01 24.70 -6.19
C ASN A 163 -35.41 24.10 -6.33
N GLU A 164 -35.52 22.79 -6.55
CA GLU A 164 -36.79 22.07 -6.62
C GLU A 164 -37.33 21.80 -5.21
N LEU A 165 -38.66 21.81 -5.08
CA LEU A 165 -39.33 21.58 -3.81
C LEU A 165 -39.32 20.09 -3.50
N VAL A 166 -38.56 19.67 -2.49
CA VAL A 166 -38.50 18.27 -2.06
C VAL A 166 -39.14 18.14 -0.69
N CYS A 167 -40.15 17.28 -0.58
CA CYS A 167 -40.76 16.91 0.68
C CYS A 167 -41.02 15.40 0.75
N ARG A 168 -41.10 14.88 1.98
CA ARG A 168 -41.60 13.53 2.27
C ARG A 168 -42.73 13.64 3.26
N TYR A 169 -43.84 12.97 3.01
CA TYR A 169 -45.02 13.01 3.87
C TYR A 169 -45.56 11.61 4.17
N LEU A 170 -46.29 11.49 5.27
CA LEU A 170 -47.08 10.31 5.63
C LEU A 170 -48.35 10.23 4.77
N PRO A 171 -49.02 9.05 4.69
CA PRO A 171 -50.27 8.92 3.96
C PRO A 171 -51.37 9.90 4.41
N ASP A 172 -51.29 10.42 5.64
CA ASP A 172 -52.19 11.43 6.20
C ASP A 172 -51.76 12.88 5.90
N THR A 173 -50.87 13.08 4.92
CA THR A 173 -50.29 14.35 4.46
C THR A 173 -49.37 15.06 5.44
N THR A 174 -49.03 14.45 6.57
CA THR A 174 -48.09 15.02 7.54
C THR A 174 -46.66 15.02 7.00
N LEU A 175 -46.01 16.18 6.96
CA LEU A 175 -44.64 16.35 6.48
C LEU A 175 -43.62 15.73 7.46
N THR A 176 -42.76 14.85 6.96
CA THR A 176 -41.67 14.17 7.70
C THR A 176 -40.28 14.70 7.35
N TYR A 177 -40.13 15.32 6.18
CA TYR A 177 -38.89 15.96 5.72
C TYR A 177 -39.24 17.01 4.68
N VAL A 178 -38.54 18.14 4.72
CA VAL A 178 -38.61 19.20 3.70
C VAL A 178 -37.21 19.73 3.46
N ASN A 179 -36.85 19.98 2.21
CA ASN A 179 -35.57 20.61 1.88
C ASN A 179 -35.62 22.15 2.08
N PRO A 180 -34.46 22.85 2.09
CA PRO A 180 -34.43 24.30 2.26
C PRO A 180 -35.22 25.08 1.20
N ALA A 181 -35.29 24.60 -0.05
CA ALA A 181 -36.08 25.23 -1.09
C ALA A 181 -37.58 25.20 -0.77
N TYR A 182 -38.11 24.07 -0.32
CA TYR A 182 -39.49 23.94 0.16
C TYR A 182 -39.79 24.93 1.29
N ALA A 183 -38.92 24.98 2.31
CA ALA A 183 -39.10 25.88 3.44
C ALA A 183 -39.11 27.36 3.03
N ARG A 184 -38.23 27.75 2.09
CA ARG A 184 -38.17 29.11 1.53
C ARG A 184 -39.45 29.50 0.80
N THR A 185 -40.06 28.60 0.03
CA THR A 185 -41.32 28.88 -0.68
C THR A 185 -42.49 29.17 0.27
N TYR A 186 -42.50 28.54 1.44
CA TYR A 186 -43.52 28.77 2.48
C TYR A 186 -43.11 29.82 3.53
N ASN A 187 -42.01 30.57 3.30
CA ASN A 187 -41.46 31.56 4.24
C ASN A 187 -41.30 31.03 5.67
N SER A 188 -40.90 29.76 5.82
CA SER A 188 -40.78 29.07 7.10
C SER A 188 -39.44 28.35 7.20
N THR A 189 -39.18 27.72 8.35
CA THR A 189 -38.01 26.85 8.55
C THR A 189 -38.41 25.39 8.39
N PRO A 190 -37.50 24.50 7.95
CA PRO A 190 -37.80 23.08 7.84
C PRO A 190 -38.40 22.48 9.13
N GLN A 191 -37.88 22.89 10.29
CA GLN A 191 -38.31 22.39 11.60
C GLN A 191 -39.74 22.84 11.96
N ALA A 192 -40.18 24.00 11.48
CA ALA A 192 -41.53 24.49 11.72
C ALA A 192 -42.58 23.85 10.79
N LEU A 193 -42.15 23.29 9.66
CA LEU A 193 -43.02 22.61 8.69
C LEU A 193 -43.10 21.11 8.92
N ILE A 194 -42.09 20.49 9.53
CA ILE A 194 -42.15 19.06 9.87
C ILE A 194 -43.22 18.83 10.95
N GLY A 195 -44.10 17.87 10.72
CA GLY A 195 -45.22 17.54 11.60
C GLY A 195 -46.53 18.25 11.26
N THR A 196 -46.55 19.15 10.27
CA THR A 196 -47.78 19.78 9.78
C THR A 196 -48.31 19.07 8.53
N ARG A 197 -49.61 19.22 8.26
CA ARG A 197 -50.25 18.70 7.05
C ARG A 197 -50.18 19.75 5.94
N PHE A 198 -49.92 19.32 4.70
CA PHE A 198 -49.90 20.24 3.55
C PHE A 198 -51.26 20.41 2.87
N ILE A 199 -52.26 19.60 3.25
CA ILE A 199 -53.65 19.70 2.79
C ILE A 199 -54.55 19.76 4.03
N GLU A 200 -55.44 20.76 4.07
CA GLU A 200 -56.61 20.79 4.97
C GLU A 200 -57.84 20.18 4.29
#